data_AF-A0A3N4S4C7-F1
#
_entry.id   AF-A0A3N4S4C7-F1
#
_cell.length_a   1.000
_cell.length_b   1.000
_cell.length_c   1.000
_cell.angle_alpha   90.00
_cell.angle_beta   90.00
_cell.angle_gamma   90.00
#
_symmetry.space_group_name_H-M   'P 1'
#
loop_
_entity.id
_entity.type
_entity.pdbx_description
1 polymer ?
#
loop_
_entity_poly.entity_id
_entity_poly.type
_entity_poly.pdbx_seq_one_letter_code
_entity_poly.pdbx_strand_id
1 'polypeptide(L)'
;MGFERNPKVYHLKWQDGEYAGLEVRVRTVNMGQLLAMRTGSEGKDSTQVSVDYLAERIVDWNLTSNGVPVPPTLENILAEDDDFVLAIITKWSQAISGVSAPLPESSPSGEPSPEESVIPMAPLSASQAS
;
A
#
# COMPACT_ATOMS: atom_id res chain seq x y z
N MET A 1 6.11 34.87 -2.98
CA MET A 1 7.05 33.75 -3.20
C MET A 1 6.23 32.49 -3.30
N GLY A 2 6.44 31.68 -4.34
CA GLY A 2 5.66 30.46 -4.59
C GLY A 2 6.35 29.20 -4.05
N PHE A 3 5.57 28.15 -3.81
CA PHE A 3 6.06 26.82 -3.46
C PHE A 3 5.95 25.91 -4.68
N GLU A 4 7.05 25.29 -5.10
CA GLU A 4 7.06 24.29 -6.17
C GLU A 4 6.92 22.89 -5.55
N ARG A 5 5.89 22.15 -5.99
CA ARG A 5 5.63 20.79 -5.51
C ARG A 5 6.41 19.79 -6.34
N ASN A 6 7.23 18.96 -5.69
CA ASN A 6 7.78 17.76 -6.33
C ASN A 6 6.83 16.57 -6.12
N PRO A 7 6.24 15.99 -7.19
CA PRO A 7 5.35 14.83 -7.05
C PRO A 7 6.09 13.59 -6.54
N LYS A 8 5.46 12.84 -5.64
CA LYS A 8 6.02 11.59 -5.10
C LYS A 8 6.11 10.52 -6.18
N VAL A 9 7.18 9.73 -6.15
CA VAL A 9 7.34 8.50 -6.95
C VAL A 9 7.39 7.33 -5.97
N TYR A 10 6.52 6.36 -6.17
CA TYR A 10 6.46 5.12 -5.42
C TYR A 10 7.32 4.05 -6.10
N HIS A 11 8.08 3.30 -5.30
CA HIS A 11 8.82 2.14 -5.76
C HIS A 11 8.14 0.88 -5.24
N LEU A 12 7.38 0.22 -6.11
CA LEU A 12 6.64 -0.99 -5.79
C LEU A 12 7.54 -2.19 -6.04
N LYS A 13 7.76 -3.01 -5.00
CA LYS A 13 8.63 -4.19 -5.06
C LYS A 13 7.89 -5.43 -4.59
N TRP A 14 7.99 -6.51 -5.35
CA TRP A 14 7.46 -7.82 -4.96
C TRP A 14 8.60 -8.70 -4.47
N GLN A 15 8.55 -9.10 -3.20
CA GLN A 15 9.60 -9.93 -2.56
C GLN A 15 9.28 -11.42 -2.65
N ASP A 16 7.99 -11.77 -2.66
CA ASP A 16 7.49 -13.13 -2.62
C ASP A 16 6.30 -13.30 -3.59
N GLY A 17 5.93 -14.55 -3.88
CA GLY A 17 4.83 -14.91 -4.77
C GLY A 17 5.24 -15.03 -6.24
N GLU A 18 4.25 -15.06 -7.13
CA GLU A 18 4.43 -15.25 -8.57
C GLU A 18 5.25 -14.12 -9.23
N TYR A 19 5.09 -12.89 -8.75
CA TYR A 19 5.75 -11.70 -9.26
C TYR A 19 7.04 -11.34 -8.50
N ALA A 20 7.62 -12.29 -7.76
CA ALA A 20 8.84 -12.05 -6.99
C ALA A 20 9.98 -11.51 -7.88
N GLY A 21 10.58 -10.39 -7.46
CA GLY A 21 11.61 -9.69 -8.23
C GLY A 21 11.07 -8.60 -9.17
N LEU A 22 9.76 -8.45 -9.34
CA LEU A 22 9.18 -7.32 -10.07
C LEU A 22 9.43 -6.01 -9.31
N GLU A 23 9.89 -5.00 -10.04
CA GLU A 23 10.08 -3.63 -9.57
C GLU A 23 9.38 -2.67 -10.53
N VAL A 24 8.45 -1.87 -9.99
CA VAL A 24 7.70 -0.86 -10.74
C VAL A 24 7.84 0.49 -10.05
N ARG A 25 8.22 1.51 -10.81
CA ARG A 25 8.30 2.90 -10.35
C ARG A 25 7.14 3.68 -10.94
N VAL A 26 6.28 4.22 -10.09
CA VAL A 26 5.06 4.90 -10.51
C VAL A 26 4.85 6.20 -9.76
N ARG A 27 4.43 7.26 -10.47
CA ARG A 27 4.15 8.58 -9.87
C ARG A 27 2.86 8.57 -9.07
N THR A 28 2.76 9.45 -8.08
CA THR A 28 1.50 9.74 -7.39
C THR A 28 0.46 10.28 -8.35
N VAL A 29 -0.82 10.09 -8.02
CA VAL A 29 -1.95 10.75 -8.67
C VAL A 29 -2.24 12.12 -8.04
N ASN A 30 -2.92 12.99 -8.77
CA ASN A 30 -3.52 14.19 -8.20
C ASN A 30 -4.91 13.87 -7.58
N MET A 31 -5.49 14.82 -6.83
CA MET A 31 -6.76 14.57 -6.14
C MET A 31 -7.93 14.29 -7.10
N GLY A 32 -7.98 14.94 -8.27
CA GLY A 32 -9.03 14.68 -9.26
C GLY A 32 -8.95 13.27 -9.85
N GLN A 33 -7.73 12.81 -10.13
CA GLN A 33 -7.49 11.43 -10.57
C GLN A 33 -7.82 10.41 -9.48
N LEU A 34 -7.48 10.70 -8.22
CA LEU A 34 -7.85 9.84 -7.10
C LEU A 34 -9.37 9.69 -6.95
N LEU A 35 -10.12 10.78 -7.14
CA LEU A 35 -11.58 10.74 -7.12
C LEU A 35 -12.11 9.91 -8.29
N ALA A 36 -11.61 10.13 -9.51
CA ALA A 36 -11.99 9.35 -10.68
C ALA A 36 -11.71 7.84 -10.53
N MET A 37 -10.62 7.47 -9.87
CA MET A 37 -10.33 6.06 -9.53
C MET A 37 -11.30 5.47 -8.51
N ARG A 38 -11.83 6.28 -7.58
CA ARG A 38 -12.78 5.80 -6.55
C ARG A 38 -14.22 5.74 -7.03
N THR A 39 -14.64 6.70 -7.85
CA THR A 39 -16.04 6.85 -8.29
C THR A 39 -16.28 6.36 -9.72
N GLY A 40 -15.22 5.98 -10.44
CA GLY A 40 -15.27 5.86 -11.89
C GLY A 40 -15.35 7.23 -12.58
N SER A 41 -15.39 7.20 -13.90
CA SER A 41 -15.57 8.36 -14.78
C SER A 41 -16.82 8.14 -15.64
N GLU A 42 -17.41 9.20 -16.20
CA GLU A 42 -18.55 9.07 -17.11
C GLU A 42 -18.24 8.07 -18.23
N GLY A 43 -18.96 6.94 -18.23
CA GLY A 43 -18.82 5.88 -19.24
C GLY A 43 -17.63 4.92 -19.09
N LYS A 44 -16.80 5.04 -18.03
CA LYS A 44 -15.68 4.12 -17.77
C LYS A 44 -15.75 3.56 -16.34
N ASP A 45 -15.59 2.24 -16.23
CA ASP A 45 -15.41 1.59 -14.93
C ASP A 45 -14.11 2.06 -14.25
N SER A 46 -14.11 2.05 -12.92
CA SER A 46 -12.97 2.40 -12.07
C SER A 46 -11.67 1.67 -12.43
N THR A 47 -11.78 0.42 -12.88
CA THR A 47 -10.64 -0.41 -13.31
C THR A 47 -10.02 0.15 -14.57
N GLN A 48 -10.83 0.47 -15.58
CA GLN A 48 -10.34 1.02 -16.84
C GLN A 48 -9.70 2.39 -16.65
N VAL A 49 -10.30 3.24 -15.80
CA VAL A 49 -9.71 4.51 -15.39
C VAL A 49 -8.35 4.31 -14.70
N SER A 50 -8.22 3.27 -13.88
CA SER A 50 -6.97 2.96 -13.19
C SER A 50 -5.87 2.48 -14.14
N VAL A 51 -6.21 1.67 -15.14
CA VAL A 51 -5.28 1.22 -16.19
C VAL A 51 -4.76 2.39 -17.03
N ASP A 52 -5.66 3.28 -17.48
CA ASP A 52 -5.30 4.50 -18.21
C ASP A 52 -4.27 5.32 -17.42
N TYR A 53 -4.56 5.61 -16.13
CA TYR A 53 -3.66 6.39 -15.30
C TYR A 53 -2.37 5.65 -14.95
N LEU A 54 -2.39 4.32 -14.85
CA LEU A 54 -1.18 3.53 -14.60
C LEU A 54 -0.20 3.71 -15.76
N ALA A 55 -0.67 3.54 -17.00
CA ALA A 55 0.14 3.70 -18.21
C ALA A 55 0.78 5.10 -18.31
N GLU A 56 0.05 6.15 -17.95
CA GLU A 56 0.57 7.53 -17.97
C GLU A 56 1.58 7.83 -16.84
N ARG A 57 1.59 7.02 -15.77
CA ARG A 57 2.29 7.35 -14.52
C ARG A 57 3.41 6.39 -14.17
N ILE A 58 3.50 5.22 -14.79
CA ILE A 58 4.69 4.40 -14.69
C ILE A 58 5.87 5.19 -15.29
N VAL A 59 6.91 5.32 -14.48
CA VAL A 59 8.18 5.93 -14.87
C VAL A 59 9.08 4.87 -15.48
N ASP A 60 9.09 3.69 -14.88
CA ASP A 60 9.99 2.59 -15.19
C ASP A 60 9.49 1.29 -14.56
N TRP A 61 9.81 0.16 -15.18
CA TRP A 61 9.61 -1.18 -14.62
C TRP A 61 10.67 -2.14 -15.19
N ASN A 62 10.99 -3.21 -14.47
CA ASN A 62 11.98 -4.20 -14.91
C ASN A 62 11.38 -5.36 -15.74
N LEU A 63 10.20 -5.15 -16.35
CA LEU A 63 9.52 -6.18 -17.13
C LEU A 63 10.25 -6.45 -18.45
N THR A 64 10.49 -7.73 -18.74
CA THR A 64 11.08 -8.18 -20.01
C THR A 64 10.27 -9.33 -20.59
N SER A 65 10.09 -9.33 -21.91
CA SER A 65 9.49 -10.44 -22.66
C SER A 65 10.53 -11.01 -23.60
N ASN A 66 10.84 -12.31 -23.46
CA ASN A 66 11.87 -13.00 -24.25
C ASN A 66 13.25 -12.29 -24.23
N GLY A 67 13.62 -11.70 -23.09
CA GLY A 67 14.87 -10.96 -22.92
C GLY A 67 14.86 -9.53 -23.49
N VAL A 68 13.74 -9.07 -24.04
CA VAL A 68 13.56 -7.70 -24.54
C VAL A 68 12.79 -6.89 -23.49
N PRO A 69 13.25 -5.68 -23.11
CA PRO A 69 12.53 -4.83 -22.17
C PRO A 69 11.17 -4.43 -22.75
N VAL A 70 10.11 -4.64 -21.98
CA VAL A 70 8.77 -4.21 -22.34
C VAL A 70 8.64 -2.74 -21.91
N PRO A 71 8.32 -1.77 -22.77
CA PRO A 71 8.08 -0.41 -22.32
C PRO A 71 6.71 -0.30 -21.64
N PRO A 72 6.54 0.53 -20.59
CA PRO A 72 5.29 0.67 -19.84
C PRO A 72 4.27 1.55 -20.58
N THR A 73 3.91 1.15 -21.79
CA THR A 73 2.89 1.81 -22.61
C THR A 73 1.52 1.19 -22.34
N LEU A 74 0.45 1.95 -22.61
CA LEU A 74 -0.93 1.45 -22.48
C LEU A 74 -1.14 0.17 -23.31
N GLU A 75 -0.60 0.12 -24.52
CA GLU A 75 -0.69 -1.06 -25.40
C GLU A 75 -0.08 -2.30 -24.75
N ASN A 76 1.12 -2.18 -24.18
CA ASN A 76 1.78 -3.31 -23.54
C ASN A 76 1.07 -3.71 -22.24
N ILE A 77 0.61 -2.75 -21.45
CA ILE A 77 -0.15 -3.03 -20.22
C ILE A 77 -1.45 -3.78 -20.56
N LEU A 78 -2.13 -3.41 -21.65
CA LEU A 78 -3.35 -4.09 -22.10
C LEU A 78 -3.08 -5.46 -22.75
N ALA A 79 -1.83 -5.74 -23.14
CA ALA A 79 -1.43 -7.03 -23.69
C ALA A 79 -1.01 -8.04 -22.60
N GLU A 80 -0.75 -7.58 -21.37
CA GLU A 80 -0.44 -8.42 -20.22
C GLU A 80 -1.71 -9.07 -19.63
N ASP A 81 -1.52 -10.11 -18.82
CA ASP A 81 -2.59 -10.80 -18.12
C ASP A 81 -3.30 -9.91 -17.08
N ASP A 82 -4.61 -10.10 -16.96
CA ASP A 82 -5.48 -9.32 -16.06
C ASP A 82 -4.98 -9.35 -14.60
N ASP A 83 -4.59 -10.53 -14.09
CA ASP A 83 -4.11 -10.71 -12.72
C ASP A 83 -2.85 -9.88 -12.45
N PHE A 84 -1.91 -9.85 -13.40
CA PHE A 84 -0.67 -9.09 -13.31
C PHE A 84 -0.94 -7.58 -13.24
N VAL A 85 -1.78 -7.08 -14.14
CA VAL A 85 -2.12 -5.65 -14.18
C VAL A 85 -2.87 -5.25 -12.90
N LEU A 86 -3.82 -6.06 -12.45
CA LEU A 86 -4.56 -5.83 -11.20
C LEU A 86 -3.66 -5.88 -9.96
N ALA A 87 -2.65 -6.75 -9.93
CA ALA A 87 -1.67 -6.81 -8.85
C ALA A 87 -0.89 -5.49 -8.73
N ILE A 88 -0.46 -4.92 -9.86
CA ILE A 88 0.20 -3.61 -9.90
C ILE A 88 -0.74 -2.50 -9.43
N ILE A 89 -1.97 -2.45 -9.96
CA ILE A 89 -2.98 -1.43 -9.59
C ILE A 89 -3.28 -1.49 -8.09
N THR A 90 -3.48 -2.69 -7.55
CA THR A 90 -3.75 -2.90 -6.12
C THR A 90 -2.63 -2.35 -5.26
N LYS A 91 -1.39 -2.74 -5.55
CA LYS A 91 -0.22 -2.31 -4.77
C LYS A 91 0.04 -0.81 -4.89
N TRP A 92 -0.21 -0.23 -6.07
CA TRP A 92 -0.15 1.21 -6.29
C TRP A 92 -1.22 1.96 -5.49
N SER A 93 -2.47 1.47 -5.52
CA SER A 93 -3.59 2.04 -4.76
C SER A 93 -3.34 2.02 -3.25
N GLN A 94 -2.77 0.92 -2.73
CA GLN A 94 -2.34 0.82 -1.33
C GLN A 94 -1.25 1.85 -0.99
N ALA A 95 -0.23 1.99 -1.84
CA ALA A 95 0.83 2.96 -1.67
C ALA A 95 0.34 4.42 -1.70
N ILE A 96 -0.64 4.73 -2.56
CA ILE A 96 -1.31 6.05 -2.61
C ILE A 96 -2.12 6.29 -1.35
N SER A 97 -2.88 5.29 -0.90
CA SER A 97 -3.74 5.38 0.29
C SER A 97 -2.95 5.48 1.60
N GLY A 98 -1.62 5.27 1.56
CA GLY A 98 -0.76 5.29 2.73
C GLY A 98 -0.90 4.05 3.61
N VAL A 99 -1.58 3.01 3.11
CA VAL A 99 -1.62 1.70 3.74
C VAL A 99 -0.32 1.02 3.35
N SER A 100 0.70 1.13 4.21
CA SER A 100 1.85 0.24 4.12
C SER A 100 1.35 -1.20 4.08
N ALA A 101 2.05 -2.08 3.35
CA ALA A 101 1.83 -3.53 3.38
C ALA A 101 1.49 -3.99 4.82
N PRO A 102 0.63 -5.00 5.00
CA PRO A 102 0.28 -5.47 6.34
C PRO A 102 1.57 -5.60 7.15
N LEU A 103 1.60 -4.92 8.30
CA LEU A 103 2.72 -5.02 9.24
C LEU A 103 3.03 -6.51 9.39
N PRO A 104 4.31 -6.93 9.36
CA PRO A 104 4.64 -8.34 9.55
C PRO A 104 3.88 -8.84 10.78
N GLU A 105 3.11 -9.92 10.62
CA GLU A 105 2.33 -10.54 11.69
C GLU A 105 3.28 -11.13 12.73
N SER A 106 3.77 -10.27 13.61
CA SER A 106 4.35 -10.64 14.88
C SER A 106 4.20 -9.44 15.80
N SER A 107 2.95 -9.18 16.20
CA SER A 107 2.73 -8.80 17.58
C SER A 107 3.33 -9.93 18.41
N PRO A 108 4.34 -9.73 19.28
CA PRO A 108 4.65 -10.73 20.27
C PRO A 108 3.34 -10.95 21.03
N SER A 109 2.77 -12.16 20.91
CA SER A 109 1.69 -12.62 21.77
C SER A 109 2.06 -12.19 23.17
N GLY A 110 1.21 -11.35 23.77
CA GLY A 110 1.48 -10.80 25.10
C GLY A 110 1.89 -11.93 26.02
N GLU A 111 3.17 -11.97 26.36
CA GLU A 111 3.63 -12.80 27.46
C GLU A 111 2.77 -12.40 28.66
N PRO A 112 2.23 -13.35 29.42
CA PRO A 112 1.50 -13.01 30.63
C PRO A 112 2.46 -12.17 31.48
N SER A 113 2.06 -10.92 31.76
CA SER A 113 2.75 -10.09 32.74
C SER A 113 2.93 -10.96 33.99
N PRO A 114 4.15 -11.12 34.52
CA PRO A 114 4.31 -11.82 35.78
C PRO A 114 3.43 -11.10 36.79
N GLU A 115 2.53 -11.87 37.41
CA GLU A 115 1.66 -11.43 38.49
C GLU A 115 2.51 -11.19 39.75
N GLU A 116 3.45 -10.25 39.68
CA GLU A 116 4.21 -9.77 40.82
C GLU A 116 3.75 -8.35 41.14
N SER A 117 2.65 -8.27 41.88
CA SER A 117 2.76 -7.90 43.29
C SER A 117 1.36 -7.74 43.82
N VAL A 118 0.90 -8.76 44.54
CA VAL A 118 -0.21 -8.67 45.48
C VAL A 118 0.08 -7.46 46.39
N ILE A 119 -0.58 -6.33 46.16
CA ILE A 119 -0.48 -5.18 47.06
C ILE A 119 -1.14 -5.64 48.37
N PRO A 120 -0.39 -5.79 49.47
CA PRO A 120 -1.01 -6.19 50.72
C PRO A 120 -1.90 -5.04 51.18
N MET A 121 -3.21 -5.23 51.06
CA MET A 121 -4.21 -4.32 51.62
C MET A 121 -4.10 -4.43 53.14
N ALA A 122 -3.42 -3.49 53.78
CA ALA A 122 -3.38 -3.43 55.24
C ALA A 122 -4.82 -3.32 55.75
N PRO A 123 -5.26 -4.15 56.71
CA PRO A 123 -6.56 -3.98 57.34
C PRO A 123 -6.58 -2.63 58.05
N LEU A 124 -7.61 -1.81 57.78
CA LEU A 124 -7.84 -0.56 58.48
C LEU A 124 -7.99 -0.88 59.98
N SER A 125 -6.99 -0.46 60.75
CA SER A 125 -6.89 -0.64 62.19
C SER A 125 -8.15 -0.16 62.90
N ALA A 126 -8.67 -0.98 63.82
CA ALA A 126 -9.78 -0.61 64.69
C ALA A 126 -9.38 0.55 65.61
N SER A 127 -10.02 1.72 65.43
CA SER A 127 -9.98 2.78 66.43
C SER A 127 -11.14 2.59 67.40
N GLN A 128 -10.80 2.00 68.56
CA GLN A 128 -11.48 2.30 69.82
C GLN A 128 -11.29 3.80 70.15
N ALA A 129 -12.39 4.47 70.49
CA ALA A 129 -12.45 5.61 71.40
C ALA A 129 -13.94 5.73 71.81
N SER A 130 -14.31 5.16 72.96
CA SER A 130 -14.46 5.83 74.27
C SER A 130 -15.79 6.57 74.39
#